data_AF-A0A090KNY1-F1
#
_entry.id   AF-A0A090KNY1-F1
#
_cell.length_a   1.000
_cell.length_b   1.000
_cell.length_c   1.000
_cell.angle_alpha   90.00
_cell.angle_beta   90.00
_cell.angle_gamma   90.00
#
_symmetry.space_group_name_H-M   'P 1'
#
loop_
_entity.id
_entity.type
_entity.pdbx_description
1 polymer ?
#
loop_
_entity_poly.entity_id
_entity_poly.type
_entity_poly.pdbx_seq_one_letter_code
_entity_poly.pdbx_strand_id
1 'polypeptide(L)'
;MALIPPMDSLNNIFFDEEAALKFLQDEKIIRKEIECSACGSSTTFRRAKLLFRCTKKSCRKSISAKNETFFAGQCLSLGEILHMAYLWLWKNPVNSIKGGVEKTAERRVFAVPVEKRDSETLLEVIKKHVKPGSIIHTDFWQGYERIEDILRFKHYTVNHGVNFKDPETGVHTNTIEGTWNGFKLLIPA
;
A
#
# COMPACT_ATOMS: atom_id res chain seq x y z
N MET A 1 -6.30 1.91 -29.03
CA MET A 1 -6.18 2.02 -27.56
C MET A 1 -5.25 0.92 -27.09
N ALA A 2 -4.24 1.22 -26.28
CA ALA A 2 -3.44 0.17 -25.68
C ALA A 2 -4.35 -0.67 -24.75
N LEU A 3 -4.37 -1.98 -24.96
CA LEU A 3 -5.08 -2.90 -24.08
C LEU A 3 -4.33 -2.92 -22.74
N ILE A 4 -5.05 -2.72 -21.64
CA ILE A 4 -4.48 -2.90 -20.30
C ILE A 4 -4.18 -4.40 -20.14
N PRO A 5 -2.96 -4.80 -19.74
CA PRO A 5 -2.62 -6.21 -19.59
C PRO A 5 -3.51 -6.91 -18.56
N PRO A 6 -3.73 -8.23 -18.66
CA PRO A 6 -4.40 -9.00 -17.60
C PRO A 6 -3.64 -8.91 -16.29
N MET A 7 -4.37 -8.84 -15.17
CA MET A 7 -3.80 -8.65 -13.83
C MET A 7 -2.71 -9.70 -13.50
N ASP A 8 -2.97 -10.97 -13.82
CA ASP A 8 -2.04 -12.06 -13.51
C ASP A 8 -0.69 -11.94 -14.22
N SER A 9 -0.67 -11.31 -15.40
CA SER A 9 0.56 -11.06 -16.15
C SER A 9 1.47 -10.01 -15.51
N LEU A 10 0.96 -9.26 -14.53
CA LEU A 10 1.68 -8.18 -13.83
C LEU A 10 2.00 -8.54 -12.37
N ASN A 11 1.65 -9.74 -11.90
CA ASN A 11 1.91 -10.18 -10.52
C ASN A 11 3.39 -10.10 -10.14
N ASN A 12 4.29 -10.40 -11.09
CA ASN A 12 5.73 -10.30 -10.92
C ASN A 12 6.26 -8.86 -10.82
N ILE A 13 5.44 -7.85 -11.11
CA ILE A 13 5.78 -6.43 -10.94
C ILE A 13 5.10 -5.91 -9.66
N PHE A 14 3.83 -6.25 -9.44
CA PHE A 14 3.06 -5.74 -8.32
C PHE A 14 3.52 -6.27 -6.96
N PHE A 15 4.04 -7.49 -6.92
CA PHE A 15 4.39 -8.17 -5.67
C PHE A 15 5.89 -8.51 -5.55
N ASP A 16 6.73 -7.89 -6.38
CA ASP A 16 8.20 -7.95 -6.30
C ASP A 16 8.78 -6.54 -6.47
N GLU A 17 9.34 -6.00 -5.39
CA GLU A 17 9.81 -4.61 -5.33
C GLU A 17 11.04 -4.36 -6.22
N GLU A 18 11.92 -5.35 -6.43
CA GLU A 18 13.07 -5.20 -7.32
C GLU A 18 12.63 -5.23 -8.79
N ALA A 19 11.66 -6.08 -9.12
CA ALA A 19 11.06 -6.10 -10.45
C ALA A 19 10.29 -4.79 -10.74
N ALA A 20 9.52 -4.28 -9.78
CA ALA A 20 8.85 -2.98 -9.87
C ALA A 20 9.85 -1.83 -10.10
N LEU A 21 10.93 -1.81 -9.30
CA LEU A 21 12.01 -0.83 -9.46
C LEU A 21 12.65 -0.93 -10.85
N LYS A 22 12.97 -2.14 -11.31
CA LYS A 22 13.56 -2.36 -12.63
C LYS A 22 12.65 -1.84 -13.74
N PHE A 23 11.36 -2.19 -13.70
CA PHE A 23 10.36 -1.71 -14.65
C PHE A 23 10.33 -0.18 -14.69
N LEU A 24 10.20 0.48 -13.54
CA LEU A 24 10.14 1.94 -13.45
C LEU A 24 11.43 2.63 -13.89
N GLN A 25 12.58 1.97 -13.73
CA GLN A 25 13.86 2.46 -14.21
C GLN A 25 14.02 2.30 -15.73
N ASP A 26 13.49 1.23 -16.31
CA ASP A 26 13.50 1.00 -17.75
C ASP A 26 12.56 1.98 -18.46
N GLU A 27 11.42 2.30 -17.84
CA GLU A 27 10.49 3.36 -18.27
C GLU A 27 10.98 4.78 -17.95
N LYS A 28 12.19 4.93 -17.38
CA LYS A 28 12.82 6.21 -17.02
C LYS A 28 12.02 7.09 -16.04
N ILE A 29 11.08 6.49 -15.29
CA ILE A 29 10.32 7.17 -14.24
C ILE A 29 11.18 7.31 -12.98
N ILE A 30 11.87 6.23 -12.59
CA ILE A 30 12.87 6.27 -11.52
C ILE A 30 14.26 6.33 -12.14
N ARG A 31 15.06 7.29 -11.71
CA ARG A 31 16.44 7.44 -12.20
C ARG A 31 17.29 6.24 -11.77
N LYS A 32 18.23 5.79 -12.61
CA LYS A 32 19.19 4.71 -12.26
C LYS A 32 20.38 5.25 -11.46
N GLU A 33 20.74 6.49 -11.73
CA GLU A 33 21.87 7.20 -11.16
C GLU A 33 21.58 8.70 -11.08
N ILE A 34 22.19 9.38 -10.11
CA ILE A 34 22.13 10.83 -9.97
C ILE A 34 23.46 11.36 -9.43
N GLU A 35 23.71 12.64 -9.65
CA GLU A 35 24.73 13.39 -8.91
C GLU A 35 24.15 13.95 -7.60
N CYS A 36 25.03 14.16 -6.62
CA CYS A 36 24.63 14.69 -5.32
C CYS A 36 24.24 16.16 -5.44
N SER A 37 22.97 16.48 -5.20
CA SER A 37 22.45 17.86 -5.27
C SER A 37 23.11 18.87 -4.33
N ALA A 38 23.87 18.43 -3.33
CA ALA A 38 24.56 19.32 -2.40
C ALA A 38 26.03 19.62 -2.77
N CYS A 39 26.69 18.74 -3.54
CA CYS A 39 28.14 18.86 -3.76
C CYS A 39 28.64 18.38 -5.13
N GLY A 40 27.74 17.97 -6.03
CA GLY A 40 28.04 17.49 -7.39
C GLY A 40 28.74 16.14 -7.48
N SER A 41 29.17 15.55 -6.35
CA SER A 41 29.85 14.24 -6.39
C SER A 41 28.89 13.10 -6.77
N SER A 42 29.45 11.99 -7.25
CA SER A 42 28.70 10.78 -7.58
C SER A 42 27.91 10.21 -6.39
N THR A 43 26.91 9.39 -6.69
CA THR A 43 26.11 8.68 -5.69
C THR A 43 26.17 7.17 -5.88
N THR A 44 25.88 6.45 -4.81
CA THR A 44 25.65 4.99 -4.81
C THR A 44 24.18 4.74 -4.55
N PHE A 45 23.55 3.83 -5.29
CA PHE A 45 22.14 3.54 -5.13
C PHE A 45 21.92 2.36 -4.18
N ARG A 46 21.26 2.61 -3.04
CA ARG A 46 20.85 1.60 -2.06
C ARG A 46 19.44 1.13 -2.37
N ARG A 47 19.33 0.11 -3.22
CA ARG A 47 18.07 -0.43 -3.75
C ARG A 47 17.03 -0.78 -2.68
N ALA A 48 17.42 -1.55 -1.68
CA ALA A 48 16.55 -1.95 -0.56
C ALA A 48 15.94 -0.78 0.24
N LYS A 49 16.51 0.43 0.15
CA LYS A 49 15.96 1.63 0.79
C LYS A 49 15.48 2.67 -0.21
N LEU A 50 15.56 2.39 -1.51
CA LEU A 50 15.28 3.31 -2.61
C LEU A 50 15.95 4.67 -2.38
N LEU A 51 17.25 4.67 -2.06
CA LEU A 51 17.98 5.86 -1.63
C LEU A 51 19.33 5.98 -2.34
N PHE A 52 19.57 7.14 -2.95
CA PHE A 52 20.88 7.54 -3.45
C PHE A 52 21.72 8.13 -2.31
N ARG A 53 22.93 7.62 -2.13
CA ARG A 53 23.87 8.07 -1.10
C ARG A 53 25.10 8.70 -1.74
N CYS A 54 25.41 9.95 -1.38
CA CYS A 54 26.63 10.60 -1.85
C CYS A 54 27.89 9.81 -1.44
N THR A 55 28.84 9.67 -2.37
CA THR A 55 30.11 8.95 -2.16
C THR A 55 31.18 9.80 -1.45
N LYS A 56 31.08 11.13 -1.52
CA LYS A 56 32.02 12.05 -0.86
C LYS A 56 31.94 11.92 0.66
N LYS A 57 33.02 11.51 1.32
CA LYS A 57 33.06 11.24 2.77
C LYS A 57 32.62 12.43 3.64
N SER A 58 32.95 13.66 3.22
CA SER A 58 32.54 14.89 3.93
C SER A 58 31.06 15.25 3.71
N CYS A 59 30.41 14.68 2.70
CA CYS A 59 29.01 14.91 2.40
C CYS A 59 28.13 13.80 2.98
N ARG A 60 27.12 14.16 3.77
CA ARG A 60 26.16 13.22 4.36
C ARG A 60 24.81 13.21 3.66
N LYS A 61 24.69 13.81 2.47
CA LYS A 61 23.43 13.87 1.73
C LYS A 61 23.00 12.48 1.27
N SER A 62 21.72 12.19 1.48
CA SER A 62 20.99 11.08 0.87
C SER A 62 19.73 11.62 0.22
N ILE A 63 19.34 11.07 -0.92
CA ILE A 63 18.21 11.54 -1.72
C ILE A 63 17.34 10.33 -2.04
N SER A 64 16.05 10.38 -1.71
CA SER A 64 15.12 9.30 -2.04
C SER A 64 14.96 9.19 -3.55
N ALA A 65 14.99 7.97 -4.08
CA ALA A 65 14.74 7.70 -5.49
C ALA A 65 13.29 7.97 -5.90
N LYS A 66 12.37 8.04 -4.92
CA LYS A 66 10.99 8.45 -5.15
C LYS A 66 10.82 9.97 -5.26
N ASN A 67 11.81 10.76 -4.84
CA ASN A 67 11.69 12.22 -4.83
C ASN A 67 11.51 12.77 -6.25
N GLU A 68 10.68 13.80 -6.42
CA GLU A 68 10.33 14.40 -7.73
C GLU A 68 9.64 13.43 -8.70
N THR A 69 9.12 12.31 -8.21
CA THR A 69 8.31 11.37 -8.98
C THR A 69 6.91 11.28 -8.39
N PHE A 70 6.01 10.63 -9.11
CA PHE A 70 4.69 10.25 -8.62
C PHE A 70 4.72 9.48 -7.28
N PHE A 71 5.82 8.79 -6.96
CA PHE A 71 5.97 7.98 -5.75
C PHE A 71 6.41 8.79 -4.51
N ALA A 72 6.64 10.10 -4.64
CA ALA A 72 7.13 10.95 -3.55
C ALA A 72 6.13 11.00 -2.38
N GLY A 73 6.65 10.96 -1.14
CA GLY A 73 5.84 11.02 0.08
C GLY A 73 5.06 9.74 0.41
N GLN A 74 5.04 8.75 -0.49
CA GLN A 74 4.28 7.52 -0.29
C GLN A 74 5.00 6.53 0.63
N CYS A 75 4.26 6.03 1.62
CA CYS A 75 4.72 5.00 2.55
C CYS A 75 4.69 3.58 1.94
N LEU A 76 4.04 3.42 0.80
CA LEU A 76 3.86 2.15 0.11
C LEU A 76 5.07 1.81 -0.77
N SER A 77 5.19 0.52 -1.05
CA SER A 77 6.13 -0.04 -2.02
C SER A 77 5.78 0.42 -3.44
N LEU A 78 6.76 0.38 -4.34
CA LEU A 78 6.55 0.71 -5.75
C LEU A 78 5.52 -0.23 -6.39
N GLY A 79 5.63 -1.54 -6.11
CA GLY A 79 4.69 -2.56 -6.57
C GLY A 79 3.26 -2.32 -6.09
N GLU A 80 3.08 -1.98 -4.81
CA GLU A 80 1.77 -1.67 -4.23
C GLU A 80 1.11 -0.45 -4.91
N ILE A 81 1.89 0.60 -5.18
CA ILE A 81 1.37 1.80 -5.85
C ILE A 81 0.99 1.48 -7.30
N LEU A 82 1.79 0.67 -8.00
CA LEU A 82 1.50 0.24 -9.36
C LEU A 82 0.24 -0.63 -9.44
N HIS A 83 0.08 -1.58 -8.52
CA HIS A 83 -1.14 -2.41 -8.42
C HIS A 83 -2.38 -1.51 -8.23
N MET A 84 -2.28 -0.52 -7.36
CA MET A 84 -3.41 0.36 -7.08
C MET A 84 -3.76 1.28 -8.26
N ALA A 85 -2.74 1.78 -8.96
CA ALA A 85 -2.94 2.49 -10.22
C ALA A 85 -3.59 1.60 -11.29
N TYR A 86 -3.21 0.32 -11.36
CA TYR A 86 -3.82 -0.66 -12.25
C TYR A 86 -5.31 -0.87 -11.95
N LEU A 87 -5.67 -1.08 -10.68
CA LEU A 87 -7.08 -1.26 -10.29
C LEU A 87 -7.93 -0.04 -10.69
N TRP A 88 -7.39 1.16 -10.55
CA TRP A 88 -8.04 2.39 -11.00
C TRP A 88 -8.17 2.48 -12.53
N LEU A 89 -7.11 2.18 -13.28
CA LEU A 89 -7.14 2.15 -14.74
C LEU A 89 -8.18 1.14 -15.27
N TRP A 90 -8.31 0.01 -14.58
CA TRP A 90 -9.31 -1.02 -14.84
C TRP A 90 -10.73 -0.63 -14.38
N LYS A 91 -10.93 0.63 -13.95
CA LYS A 91 -12.22 1.19 -13.54
C LYS A 91 -12.89 0.43 -12.39
N ASN A 92 -12.11 -0.20 -11.52
CA ASN A 92 -12.65 -0.78 -10.28
C ASN A 92 -13.15 0.35 -9.37
N PRO A 93 -14.44 0.37 -9.02
CA PRO A 93 -14.95 1.31 -8.04
C PRO A 93 -14.25 1.14 -6.70
N VAL A 94 -13.89 2.24 -6.02
CA VAL A 94 -13.18 2.16 -4.71
C VAL A 94 -13.98 1.34 -3.68
N ASN A 95 -15.31 1.42 -3.71
CA ASN A 95 -16.19 0.66 -2.83
C ASN A 95 -16.21 -0.86 -3.13
N SER A 96 -15.82 -1.28 -4.33
CA SER A 96 -15.66 -2.69 -4.72
C SER A 96 -14.26 -3.21 -4.41
N ILE A 97 -13.33 -2.40 -3.90
CA ILE A 97 -12.03 -2.88 -3.43
C ILE A 97 -12.13 -3.14 -1.92
N LYS A 98 -11.61 -4.29 -1.48
CA LYS A 98 -11.43 -4.63 -0.06
C LYS A 98 -9.94 -4.68 0.22
N GLY A 99 -9.53 -4.02 1.31
CA GLY A 99 -8.13 -3.97 1.67
C GLY A 99 -7.93 -3.93 3.16
N GLY A 100 -6.71 -4.27 3.56
CA GLY A 100 -6.26 -4.24 4.93
C GLY A 100 -4.81 -3.79 4.99
N VAL A 101 -4.43 -3.23 6.14
CA VAL A 101 -3.05 -2.82 6.43
C VAL A 101 -2.63 -3.41 7.76
N GLU A 102 -1.45 -4.01 7.77
CA GLU A 102 -0.84 -4.54 8.97
C GLU A 102 -0.34 -3.40 9.87
N LYS A 103 -0.67 -3.46 11.17
CA LYS A 103 -0.22 -2.49 12.19
C LYS A 103 1.11 -2.92 12.83
N THR A 104 2.10 -3.30 12.01
CA THR A 104 3.47 -3.62 12.43
C THR A 104 4.48 -2.71 11.73
N ALA A 105 5.77 -2.90 11.97
CA ALA A 105 6.82 -2.14 11.29
C ALA A 105 6.87 -2.42 9.78
N GLU A 106 6.47 -3.63 9.37
CA GLU A 106 6.45 -4.08 7.98
C GLU A 106 5.33 -3.44 7.16
N ARG A 107 4.22 -3.03 7.80
CA ARG A 107 3.08 -2.31 7.18
C ARG A 107 2.54 -2.94 5.90
N ARG A 108 2.53 -4.28 5.79
CA ARG A 108 2.05 -4.97 4.59
C ARG A 108 0.60 -4.61 4.29
N VAL A 109 0.29 -4.41 3.01
CA VAL A 109 -1.04 -4.04 2.53
C VAL A 109 -1.56 -5.10 1.56
N PHE A 110 -2.86 -5.34 1.58
CA PHE A 110 -3.55 -5.98 0.47
C PHE A 110 -4.72 -5.11 0.00
N ALA A 111 -5.03 -5.19 -1.28
CA ALA A 111 -6.18 -4.57 -1.91
C ALA A 111 -6.67 -5.50 -3.01
N VAL A 112 -7.94 -5.90 -2.92
CA VAL A 112 -8.52 -6.95 -3.77
C VAL A 112 -9.87 -6.45 -4.28
N PRO A 113 -10.10 -6.45 -5.61
CA PRO A 113 -11.42 -6.19 -6.15
C PRO A 113 -12.37 -7.34 -5.79
N VAL A 114 -13.58 -6.99 -5.37
CA VAL A 114 -14.65 -7.93 -5.06
C VAL A 114 -15.90 -7.57 -5.87
N GLU A 115 -16.60 -8.58 -6.36
CA GLU A 115 -17.84 -8.37 -7.11
C GLU A 115 -19.02 -8.01 -6.19
N LYS A 116 -19.05 -8.59 -4.99
CA LYS A 116 -20.12 -8.38 -4.01
C LYS A 116 -19.55 -7.84 -2.71
N ARG A 117 -20.29 -6.91 -2.09
CA ARG A 117 -20.00 -6.36 -0.77
C ARG A 117 -20.98 -6.96 0.25
N ASP A 118 -20.75 -8.22 0.58
CA ASP A 118 -21.48 -8.94 1.62
C ASP A 118 -20.52 -9.54 2.65
N SER A 119 -21.09 -10.04 3.74
CA SER A 119 -20.33 -10.63 4.84
C SER A 119 -19.54 -11.87 4.39
N GLU A 120 -20.11 -12.71 3.52
CA GLU A 120 -19.47 -13.94 3.04
C GLU A 120 -18.20 -13.65 2.22
N THR A 121 -18.31 -12.75 1.25
CA THR A 121 -17.17 -12.32 0.42
C THR A 121 -16.07 -11.72 1.28
N LEU A 122 -16.44 -10.91 2.27
CA LEU A 122 -15.50 -10.30 3.20
C LEU A 122 -14.78 -11.35 4.05
N LEU A 123 -15.48 -12.34 4.60
CA LEU A 123 -14.89 -13.40 5.40
C LEU A 123 -13.87 -14.20 4.58
N GLU A 124 -14.16 -14.50 3.31
CA GLU A 124 -13.22 -15.17 2.42
C GLU A 124 -11.98 -14.30 2.11
N VAL A 125 -12.16 -12.99 1.91
CA VAL A 125 -11.04 -12.06 1.76
C VAL A 125 -10.14 -12.07 3.01
N ILE A 126 -10.74 -11.97 4.20
CA ILE A 126 -9.99 -12.00 5.47
C ILE A 126 -9.24 -13.31 5.63
N LYS A 127 -9.92 -14.45 5.45
CA LYS A 127 -9.35 -15.79 5.57
C LYS A 127 -8.16 -16.00 4.64
N LYS A 128 -8.22 -15.46 3.43
CA LYS A 128 -7.15 -15.59 2.43
C LYS A 128 -5.94 -14.70 2.72
N HIS A 129 -6.14 -13.49 3.25
CA HIS A 129 -5.07 -12.46 3.31
C HIS A 129 -4.60 -12.13 4.73
N VAL A 130 -5.33 -12.51 5.77
CA VAL A 130 -4.98 -12.25 7.16
C VAL A 130 -4.38 -13.51 7.79
N LYS A 131 -3.17 -13.38 8.34
CA LYS A 131 -2.48 -14.49 9.00
C LYS A 131 -3.27 -14.98 10.23
N PRO A 132 -3.53 -16.28 10.40
CA PRO A 132 -4.16 -16.84 11.60
C PRO A 132 -3.47 -16.38 12.90
N GLY A 133 -4.28 -16.08 13.93
CA GLY A 133 -3.81 -15.55 15.21
C GLY A 133 -3.59 -14.03 15.25
N SER A 134 -3.84 -13.32 14.15
CA SER A 134 -3.86 -11.85 14.13
C SER A 134 -5.06 -11.28 14.90
N ILE A 135 -4.98 -10.01 15.28
CA ILE A 135 -6.10 -9.23 15.81
C ILE A 135 -6.60 -8.31 14.69
N ILE A 136 -7.90 -8.36 14.40
CA ILE A 136 -8.52 -7.58 13.34
C ILE A 136 -9.19 -6.36 13.96
N HIS A 137 -8.95 -5.17 13.41
CA HIS A 137 -9.67 -3.95 13.75
C HIS A 137 -10.47 -3.47 12.54
N THR A 138 -11.78 -3.23 12.69
CA THR A 138 -12.64 -2.71 11.61
C THR A 138 -13.50 -1.54 12.09
N ASP A 139 -14.19 -0.88 11.15
CA ASP A 139 -15.34 -0.05 11.49
C ASP A 139 -16.52 -0.91 11.98
N PHE A 140 -17.60 -0.24 12.40
CA PHE A 140 -18.81 -0.87 12.97
C PHE A 140 -19.85 -1.31 11.92
N TRP A 141 -19.42 -1.73 10.72
CA TRP A 141 -20.34 -2.29 9.73
C TRP A 141 -20.78 -3.72 10.09
N GLN A 142 -22.10 -3.98 10.03
CA GLN A 142 -22.72 -5.27 10.39
C GLN A 142 -22.10 -6.48 9.69
N GLY A 143 -21.56 -6.32 8.47
CA GLY A 143 -20.92 -7.41 7.73
C GLY A 143 -19.69 -8.02 8.43
N TYR A 144 -19.10 -7.31 9.40
CA TYR A 144 -17.94 -7.77 10.18
C TYR A 144 -18.31 -8.63 11.40
N GLU A 145 -19.57 -8.68 11.83
CA GLU A 145 -20.00 -9.32 13.10
C GLU A 145 -19.60 -10.81 13.19
N ARG A 146 -19.53 -11.51 12.06
CA ARG A 146 -19.27 -12.96 12.01
C ARG A 146 -17.79 -13.34 12.01
N ILE A 147 -16.87 -12.37 12.11
CA ILE A 147 -15.41 -12.63 12.06
C ILE A 147 -14.97 -13.57 13.18
N GLU A 148 -15.35 -13.26 14.43
CA GLU A 148 -14.92 -14.08 15.57
C GLU A 148 -15.54 -15.48 15.53
N ASP A 149 -16.84 -15.55 15.22
CA ASP A 149 -17.60 -16.81 15.24
C ASP A 149 -17.13 -17.81 14.18
N ILE A 150 -16.80 -17.32 12.98
CA ILE A 150 -16.49 -18.19 11.83
C ILE A 150 -15.00 -18.39 11.66
N LEU A 151 -14.24 -17.29 11.71
CA LEU A 151 -12.80 -17.33 11.41
C LEU A 151 -11.94 -17.47 12.66
N ARG A 152 -12.53 -17.34 13.86
CA ARG A 152 -11.83 -17.47 15.15
C ARG A 152 -10.70 -16.45 15.34
N PHE A 153 -10.79 -15.31 14.65
CA PHE A 153 -9.94 -14.15 14.92
C PHE A 153 -10.46 -13.41 16.14
N LYS A 154 -9.54 -12.77 16.86
CA LYS A 154 -9.92 -11.71 17.81
C LYS A 154 -10.24 -10.44 17.00
N HIS A 155 -11.39 -9.84 17.26
CA HIS A 155 -11.92 -8.73 16.48
C HIS A 155 -12.32 -7.59 17.39
N TYR A 156 -11.87 -6.39 17.04
CA TYR A 156 -12.32 -5.16 17.67
C TYR A 156 -12.92 -4.22 16.62
N THR A 157 -13.93 -3.49 17.03
CA THR A 157 -14.64 -2.55 16.17
C THR A 157 -14.56 -1.14 16.73
N VAL A 158 -14.54 -0.13 15.86
CA VAL A 158 -14.73 1.27 16.24
C VAL A 158 -16.00 1.83 15.60
N ASN A 159 -16.84 2.46 16.42
CA ASN A 159 -18.04 3.12 15.95
C ASN A 159 -17.79 4.61 15.71
N HIS A 160 -17.52 4.96 14.44
CA HIS A 160 -17.29 6.33 13.99
C HIS A 160 -18.48 7.28 14.14
N GLY A 161 -19.68 6.76 14.41
CA GLY A 161 -20.84 7.58 14.77
C GLY A 161 -20.77 8.12 16.20
N VAL A 162 -19.90 7.57 17.04
CA VAL A 162 -19.73 7.96 18.45
C VAL A 162 -18.34 8.53 18.69
N ASN A 163 -17.28 7.80 18.32
CA ASN A 163 -15.90 8.17 18.57
C ASN A 163 -14.99 7.78 17.39
N PHE A 164 -14.00 8.61 17.05
CA PHE A 164 -12.96 8.28 16.05
C PHE A 164 -11.92 7.27 16.57
N LYS A 165 -11.79 7.18 17.88
CA LYS A 165 -10.96 6.22 18.60
C LYS A 165 -11.76 5.76 19.80
N ASP A 166 -11.91 4.46 19.95
CA ASP A 166 -12.59 3.89 21.10
C ASP A 166 -11.85 4.30 22.40
N PRO A 167 -12.53 4.95 23.36
CA PRO A 167 -11.86 5.54 24.52
C PRO A 167 -11.39 4.48 25.53
N GLU A 168 -12.01 3.30 25.56
CA GLU A 168 -11.68 2.24 26.51
C GLU A 168 -10.57 1.34 25.98
N THR A 169 -10.72 0.87 24.75
CA THR A 169 -9.81 -0.08 24.09
C THR A 169 -8.70 0.61 23.31
N GLY A 170 -8.86 1.89 22.98
CA GLY A 170 -7.95 2.65 22.13
C GLY A 170 -7.98 2.25 20.65
N VAL A 171 -8.94 1.42 20.24
CA VAL A 171 -9.08 0.90 18.86
C VAL A 171 -9.46 2.02 17.90
N HIS A 172 -8.86 2.01 16.71
CA HIS A 172 -9.11 2.97 15.63
C HIS A 172 -8.69 2.38 14.27
N THR A 173 -9.25 2.92 13.18
CA THR A 173 -8.97 2.53 11.79
C THR A 173 -8.10 3.53 11.01
N ASN A 174 -7.56 4.55 11.67
CA ASN A 174 -6.76 5.62 11.03
C ASN A 174 -5.60 5.11 10.15
N THR A 175 -5.02 3.95 10.46
CA THR A 175 -3.92 3.40 9.65
C THR A 175 -4.39 3.04 8.24
N ILE A 176 -5.54 2.36 8.10
CA ILE A 176 -6.07 2.00 6.79
C ILE A 176 -6.65 3.22 6.06
N GLU A 177 -7.24 4.16 6.80
CA GLU A 177 -7.72 5.43 6.25
C GLU A 177 -6.59 6.29 5.68
N GLY A 178 -5.46 6.38 6.39
CA GLY A 178 -4.26 7.07 5.91
C GLY A 178 -3.70 6.43 4.64
N THR A 179 -3.68 5.09 4.59
CA THR A 179 -3.30 4.34 3.38
C THR A 179 -4.24 4.65 2.21
N TRP A 180 -5.56 4.61 2.43
CA TRP A 180 -6.56 4.98 1.41
C TRP A 180 -6.46 6.43 0.97
N ASN A 181 -6.17 7.35 1.89
CA ASN A 181 -5.96 8.75 1.56
C ASN A 181 -4.72 8.94 0.66
N GLY A 182 -3.65 8.20 0.96
CA GLY A 182 -2.48 8.10 0.09
C GLY A 182 -2.88 7.74 -1.34
N PHE A 183 -3.80 6.78 -1.51
CA PHE A 183 -4.32 6.39 -2.83
C PHE A 183 -5.24 7.44 -3.48
N LYS A 184 -6.14 8.06 -2.71
CA LYS A 184 -7.07 9.06 -3.26
C LYS A 184 -6.35 10.29 -3.81
N LEU A 185 -5.26 10.71 -3.19
CA LEU A 185 -4.41 11.80 -3.70
C LEU A 185 -3.75 11.47 -5.06
N LEU A 186 -3.71 10.19 -5.45
CA LEU A 186 -3.11 9.74 -6.72
C LEU A 186 -4.08 9.79 -7.89
N ILE A 187 -5.38 10.01 -7.63
CA ILE A 187 -6.44 9.97 -8.62
C ILE A 187 -7.05 11.38 -8.68
N PRO A 188 -6.85 12.15 -9.76
CA PRO A 188 -7.58 13.39 -9.97
C PRO A 188 -9.09 13.11 -9.91
N ALA A 189 -9.81 13.94 -9.16
CA ALA A 189 -11.28 13.88 -9.05
C ALA A 189 -11.97 14.08 -10.40
#